data_AF-A0A1Q4UQG9-F1
#
_entry.id   AF-A0A1Q4UQG9-F1
#
_cell.length_a   1.000
_cell.length_b   1.000
_cell.length_c   1.000
_cell.angle_alpha   90.00
_cell.angle_beta   90.00
_cell.angle_gamma   90.00
#
_symmetry.space_group_name_H-M   'P 1'
#
loop_
_entity.id
_entity.type
_entity.pdbx_description
1 polymer ?
#
loop_
_entity_poly.entity_id
_entity_poly.type
_entity_poly.pdbx_seq_one_letter_code
_entity_poly.pdbx_strand_id
1 'polypeptide(L)'
;MKKDASYYENRIRKKTKKQFDELTAGLSDEEFLKIPDDVLEETYAETTLHRIRVCLDEADAMISALVNDTADLNGKYSVSVTRPVPHLRKRMLVTEFYTREEIIKRLERIANEDFGDDLDEWQSWISAFKASPPMGTR
;
A
#
# COMPACT_ATOMS: atom_id res chain seq x y z
N MET A 1 7.76 8.98 -19.52
CA MET A 1 8.76 9.26 -18.47
C MET A 1 8.67 8.12 -17.47
N LYS A 2 9.77 7.42 -17.15
CA LYS A 2 9.73 6.29 -16.20
C LYS A 2 9.48 6.85 -14.79
N LYS A 3 8.42 6.40 -14.12
CA LYS A 3 8.10 6.77 -12.74
C LYS A 3 9.00 5.97 -11.81
N ASP A 4 9.81 6.65 -11.01
CA ASP A 4 10.73 6.06 -10.03
C ASP A 4 10.15 6.16 -8.61
N ALA A 5 10.89 5.65 -7.61
CA ALA A 5 10.42 5.68 -6.22
C ALA A 5 10.17 7.12 -5.76
N SER A 6 11.06 8.06 -6.09
CA SER A 6 10.94 9.48 -5.75
C SER A 6 9.65 10.11 -6.29
N TYR A 7 9.22 9.75 -7.50
CA TYR A 7 7.94 10.19 -8.06
C TYR A 7 6.76 9.75 -7.18
N TYR A 8 6.69 8.48 -6.80
CA TYR A 8 5.60 7.95 -5.99
C TYR A 8 5.64 8.45 -4.54
N GLU A 9 6.83 8.57 -3.93
CA GLU A 9 6.99 9.18 -2.61
C GLU A 9 6.47 10.62 -2.58
N ASN A 10 6.78 11.40 -3.62
CA ASN A 10 6.29 12.77 -3.72
C ASN A 10 4.76 12.84 -3.86
N ARG A 11 4.14 11.89 -4.57
CA ARG A 11 2.66 11.79 -4.64
C ARG A 11 2.07 11.50 -3.27
N ILE A 12 2.59 10.50 -2.57
CA ILE A 12 2.16 10.12 -1.22
C ILE A 12 2.26 11.33 -0.29
N ARG A 13 3.43 11.99 -0.25
CA ARG A 13 3.65 13.18 0.60
C ARG A 13 2.66 14.31 0.32
N LYS A 14 2.34 14.55 -0.95
CA LYS A 14 1.33 15.57 -1.34
C LYS A 14 -0.07 15.17 -0.87
N LYS A 15 -0.44 13.91 -1.05
CA LYS A 15 -1.76 13.39 -0.67
C LYS A 15 -1.96 13.40 0.84
N THR A 16 -1.00 12.88 1.59
CA THR A 16 -1.08 12.81 3.06
C THR A 16 -1.06 14.20 3.68
N LYS A 17 -0.27 15.13 3.14
CA LYS A 17 -0.33 16.55 3.53
C LYS A 17 -1.71 17.15 3.30
N LYS A 18 -2.30 16.93 2.13
CA LYS A 18 -3.64 17.42 1.83
C LYS A 18 -4.68 16.86 2.83
N GLN A 19 -4.59 15.56 3.15
CA GLN A 19 -5.46 14.93 4.14
C GLN A 19 -5.29 15.54 5.54
N PHE A 20 -4.05 15.82 5.95
CA PHE A 20 -3.78 16.52 7.21
C PHE A 20 -4.37 17.93 7.22
N ASP A 21 -4.16 18.70 6.15
CA ASP A 21 -4.67 20.06 6.02
C ASP A 21 -6.21 20.06 6.05
N GLU A 22 -6.87 19.10 5.38
CA GLU A 22 -8.33 18.92 5.39
C GLU A 22 -8.86 18.51 6.77
N LEU A 23 -8.15 17.63 7.47
CA LEU A 23 -8.52 17.14 8.80
C LEU A 23 -8.42 18.24 9.87
N THR A 24 -7.45 19.14 9.73
CA THR A 24 -7.13 20.17 10.73
C THR A 24 -7.71 21.55 10.39
N ALA A 25 -8.29 21.71 9.20
CA ALA A 25 -8.80 22.99 8.71
C ALA A 25 -9.87 23.57 9.64
N GLY A 26 -9.58 24.74 10.20
CA GLY A 26 -10.53 25.50 11.01
C GLY A 26 -10.76 24.96 12.42
N LEU A 27 -10.00 23.95 12.85
CA LEU A 27 -10.02 23.49 14.23
C LEU A 27 -9.29 24.47 15.14
N SER A 28 -9.84 24.67 16.34
CA SER A 28 -9.10 25.26 17.45
C SER A 28 -8.08 24.27 18.04
N ASP A 29 -7.13 24.77 18.83
CA ASP A 29 -6.12 23.92 19.49
C ASP A 29 -6.77 22.84 20.37
N GLU A 30 -7.88 23.15 21.06
CA GLU A 30 -8.62 22.18 21.88
C GLU A 30 -9.33 21.10 21.06
N GLU A 31 -9.78 21.42 19.85
CA GLU A 31 -10.41 20.47 18.94
C GLU A 31 -9.36 19.60 18.24
N PHE A 32 -8.21 20.17 17.89
CA PHE A 32 -7.08 19.42 17.36
C PHE A 32 -6.63 18.32 18.33
N LEU A 33 -6.53 18.62 19.63
CA LEU A 33 -6.14 17.65 20.67
C LEU A 33 -7.17 16.52 20.89
N LYS A 34 -8.38 16.63 20.32
CA LYS A 34 -9.41 15.57 20.37
C LYS A 34 -9.33 14.62 19.18
N ILE A 35 -8.50 14.91 18.17
CA ILE A 35 -8.28 13.99 17.06
C ILE A 35 -7.58 12.74 17.61
N PRO A 36 -8.11 11.53 17.36
CA PRO A 36 -7.44 10.30 17.75
C PRO A 36 -6.06 10.16 17.09
N ASP A 37 -5.06 9.71 17.84
CA ASP A 37 -3.68 9.55 17.33
C ASP A 37 -3.61 8.66 16.10
N ASP A 38 -4.41 7.59 16.03
CA ASP A 38 -4.47 6.67 14.90
C ASP A 38 -5.00 7.34 13.62
N VAL A 39 -5.94 8.27 13.76
CA VAL A 39 -6.44 9.07 12.64
C VAL A 39 -5.36 10.03 12.15
N LEU A 40 -4.62 10.65 13.08
CA LEU A 40 -3.53 11.56 12.76
C LEU A 40 -2.36 10.83 12.09
N GLU A 41 -1.99 9.64 12.58
CA GLU A 41 -0.90 8.81 12.07
C GLU A 41 -1.10 8.43 10.60
N GLU A 42 -2.34 8.17 10.16
CA GLU A 42 -2.64 7.85 8.75
C GLU A 42 -2.43 9.06 7.81
N THR A 43 -2.35 10.28 8.33
CA THR A 43 -1.99 11.48 7.56
C THR A 43 -0.48 11.73 7.46
N TYR A 44 0.35 10.88 8.06
CA TYR A 44 1.80 10.95 7.93
C TYR A 44 2.30 10.10 6.77
N ALA A 45 3.16 10.72 5.95
CA ALA A 45 3.76 10.03 4.80
C ALA A 45 4.61 8.84 5.25
N GLU A 46 5.30 8.98 6.37
CA GLU A 46 6.17 7.98 6.97
C GLU A 46 5.40 6.71 7.34
N THR A 47 4.20 6.84 7.93
CA THR A 47 3.30 5.71 8.22
C THR A 47 2.94 4.96 6.94
N THR A 48 2.55 5.70 5.89
CA THR A 48 2.23 5.11 4.58
C THR A 48 3.44 4.41 3.97
N LEU A 49 4.61 5.07 3.94
CA LEU A 49 5.84 4.51 3.38
C LEU A 49 6.30 3.26 4.16
N HIS A 50 6.04 3.19 5.46
CA HIS A 50 6.33 2.02 6.28
C HIS A 50 5.45 0.85 5.87
N ARG A 51 4.14 1.10 5.77
CA ARG A 51 3.16 0.11 5.33
C ARG A 51 3.50 -0.45 3.95
N ILE A 52 3.89 0.42 3.00
CA ILE A 52 4.35 0.00 1.67
C ILE A 52 5.52 -0.95 1.83
N ARG A 53 6.61 -0.54 2.52
CA ARG A 53 7.80 -1.35 2.73
C ARG A 53 7.48 -2.74 3.29
N VAL A 54 6.61 -2.81 4.31
CA VAL A 54 6.24 -4.07 4.98
C VAL A 54 5.38 -4.96 4.08
N CYS A 55 4.54 -4.37 3.23
CA CYS A 55 3.60 -5.09 2.37
C CYS A 55 4.07 -5.20 0.90
N LEU A 56 5.34 -4.90 0.58
CA LEU A 56 5.84 -4.94 -0.80
C LEU A 56 5.67 -6.32 -1.44
N ASP A 57 6.04 -7.39 -0.72
CA ASP A 57 5.92 -8.76 -1.23
C ASP A 57 4.46 -9.18 -1.44
N GLU A 58 3.55 -8.70 -0.58
CA GLU A 58 2.11 -8.93 -0.72
C GLU A 58 1.57 -8.21 -1.96
N ALA A 59 1.93 -6.95 -2.14
CA ALA A 59 1.49 -6.16 -3.28
C ALA A 59 2.03 -6.72 -4.61
N ASP A 60 3.29 -7.17 -4.63
CA ASP A 60 3.90 -7.83 -5.79
C ASP A 60 3.17 -9.12 -6.18
N ALA A 61 2.80 -9.96 -5.19
CA ALA A 61 2.04 -11.18 -5.43
C ALA A 61 0.62 -10.88 -5.96
N MET A 62 -0.03 -9.86 -5.41
CA MET A 62 -1.36 -9.42 -5.85
C MET A 62 -1.36 -8.89 -7.27
N ILE A 63 -0.40 -8.02 -7.61
CA ILE A 63 -0.25 -7.49 -8.97
C ILE A 63 0.10 -8.63 -9.93
N SER A 64 0.98 -9.54 -9.52
CA SER A 64 1.34 -10.71 -10.33
C SER A 64 0.13 -11.60 -10.64
N ALA A 65 -0.75 -11.81 -9.66
CA ALA A 65 -1.97 -12.58 -9.86
C ALA A 65 -2.93 -11.91 -10.86
N LEU A 66 -3.09 -10.58 -10.78
CA LEU A 66 -3.95 -9.84 -11.72
C LEU A 66 -3.42 -9.81 -13.16
N VAL A 67 -2.10 -9.92 -13.33
CA VAL A 67 -1.42 -9.80 -14.63
C VAL A 67 -1.26 -11.16 -15.30
N ASN A 68 -0.86 -12.17 -14.54
CA ASN A 68 -0.40 -13.44 -15.09
C ASN A 68 -1.37 -14.61 -14.87
N ASP A 69 -2.25 -14.52 -13.87
CA ASP A 69 -3.13 -15.61 -13.53
C ASP A 69 -4.53 -15.43 -14.13
N THR A 70 -5.23 -16.54 -14.27
CA THR A 70 -6.65 -16.56 -14.63
C THR A 70 -7.47 -16.83 -13.37
N ALA A 71 -8.52 -16.06 -13.16
CA ALA A 71 -9.44 -16.30 -12.06
C ALA A 71 -10.08 -17.70 -12.16
N ASP A 72 -10.37 -18.30 -11.01
CA ASP A 72 -11.09 -19.57 -10.92
C ASP A 72 -12.55 -19.44 -11.39
N LEU A 73 -13.30 -20.56 -11.35
CA LEU A 73 -14.71 -20.60 -11.74
C LEU A 73 -15.62 -19.68 -10.89
N ASN A 74 -15.14 -19.23 -9.72
CA ASN A 74 -15.84 -18.30 -8.84
C ASN A 74 -15.34 -16.85 -8.99
N GLY A 75 -14.47 -16.57 -9.97
CA GLY A 75 -13.90 -15.24 -10.20
C GLY A 75 -12.81 -14.85 -9.20
N LYS A 76 -12.17 -15.82 -8.54
CA LYS A 76 -11.11 -15.58 -7.54
C LYS A 76 -9.72 -15.91 -8.07
N TYR A 77 -8.76 -15.09 -7.68
CA TYR A 77 -7.33 -15.23 -7.93
C TYR A 77 -6.67 -15.86 -6.71
N SER A 78 -5.70 -16.75 -6.95
CA SER A 78 -4.89 -17.37 -5.91
C SER A 78 -3.63 -16.55 -5.66
N VAL A 79 -3.53 -15.89 -4.52
CA VAL A 79 -2.38 -15.05 -4.16
C VAL A 79 -1.56 -15.77 -3.08
N SER A 80 -0.28 -16.02 -3.36
CA SER A 80 0.63 -16.66 -2.41
C SER A 80 1.67 -15.67 -1.88
N VAL A 81 1.65 -15.43 -0.58
CA VAL A 81 2.51 -14.44 0.09
C VAL A 81 3.33 -15.11 1.19
N THR A 82 4.59 -14.73 1.28
CA THR A 82 5.45 -15.18 2.37
C THR A 82 5.26 -14.27 3.59
N ARG A 83 4.58 -14.75 4.63
CA ARG A 83 4.35 -13.98 5.86
C ARG A 83 5.30 -14.44 6.99
N PRO A 84 5.80 -13.52 7.84
CA PRO A 84 6.46 -13.92 9.07
C PRO A 84 5.45 -14.59 9.99
N VAL A 85 5.76 -15.78 10.50
CA VAL A 85 4.89 -16.44 11.48
C VAL A 85 5.17 -15.82 12.85
N PRO A 86 4.16 -15.24 13.53
CA PRO A 86 4.35 -14.80 14.90
C PRO A 86 4.89 -15.97 15.72
N HIS A 87 5.97 -15.78 16.46
CA HIS A 87 6.62 -16.76 17.37
C HIS A 87 7.56 -17.80 16.74
N LEU A 88 7.56 -17.98 15.43
CA LEU A 88 8.58 -18.78 14.76
C LEU A 88 9.45 -17.82 13.98
N ARG A 89 10.78 -17.85 14.15
CA ARG A 89 11.73 -17.16 13.22
C ARG A 89 11.72 -17.81 11.83
N LYS A 90 10.55 -18.23 11.35
CA LYS A 90 10.29 -18.91 10.09
C LYS A 90 9.29 -18.07 9.31
N ARG A 91 9.52 -17.99 8.01
CA ARG A 91 8.56 -17.44 7.06
C ARG A 91 7.71 -18.59 6.53
N MET A 92 6.41 -18.38 6.40
CA MET A 92 5.50 -19.38 5.85
C MET A 92 4.82 -18.81 4.62
N LEU A 93 4.75 -19.63 3.57
CA LEU A 93 3.94 -19.33 2.39
C LEU A 93 2.47 -19.53 2.77
N VAL A 94 1.69 -18.47 2.63
CA VAL A 94 0.25 -18.46 2.84
C VAL A 94 -0.41 -18.20 1.48
N THR A 95 -1.32 -19.08 1.08
CA THR A 95 -2.12 -18.90 -0.14
C THR A 95 -3.53 -18.50 0.27
N GLU A 96 -4.00 -17.38 -0.26
CA GLU A 96 -5.33 -16.81 -0.03
C GLU A 96 -6.01 -16.56 -1.37
N PHE A 97 -7.35 -16.56 -1.37
CA PHE A 97 -8.16 -16.41 -2.57
C PHE A 97 -8.94 -15.10 -2.52
N TYR A 98 -8.75 -14.28 -3.54
CA TYR A 98 -9.33 -12.93 -3.61
C TYR A 98 -10.05 -12.72 -4.92
N THR A 99 -11.18 -12.03 -4.87
CA THR A 99 -11.75 -11.40 -6.06
C THR A 99 -10.85 -10.25 -6.53
N ARG A 100 -11.03 -9.83 -7.79
CA ARG A 100 -10.32 -8.66 -8.33
C ARG A 100 -10.52 -7.42 -7.46
N GLU A 101 -11.75 -7.14 -7.06
CA GLU A 101 -12.10 -5.97 -6.25
C GLU A 101 -11.41 -5.99 -4.88
N GLU A 102 -11.33 -7.16 -4.25
CA GLU A 102 -10.59 -7.31 -2.98
C GLU A 102 -9.09 -7.05 -3.14
N ILE A 103 -8.50 -7.49 -4.26
CA ILE A 103 -7.10 -7.20 -4.57
C ILE A 103 -6.89 -5.69 -4.74
N ILE A 104 -7.70 -5.03 -5.57
CA ILE A 104 -7.57 -3.59 -5.83
C ILE A 104 -7.73 -2.78 -4.54
N LYS A 105 -8.76 -3.05 -3.72
CA LYS A 105 -8.94 -2.39 -2.42
C LYS A 105 -7.75 -2.61 -1.48
N ARG A 106 -7.14 -3.80 -1.52
CA ARG A 106 -5.96 -4.09 -0.70
C ARG A 106 -4.73 -3.32 -1.18
N LEU A 107 -4.51 -3.24 -2.50
CA LEU A 107 -3.45 -2.46 -3.11
C LEU A 107 -3.60 -0.97 -2.83
N GLU A 108 -4.82 -0.42 -2.94
CA GLU A 108 -5.15 0.96 -2.60
C GLU A 108 -4.80 1.30 -1.16
N ARG A 109 -5.22 0.43 -0.22
CA ARG A 109 -4.89 0.57 1.19
C ARG A 109 -3.38 0.55 1.42
N ILE A 110 -2.63 -0.32 0.75
CA ILE A 110 -1.17 -0.41 0.91
C ILE A 110 -0.52 0.88 0.40
N ALA A 111 -0.80 1.26 -0.84
CA ALA A 111 -0.17 2.40 -1.51
C ALA A 111 -0.64 3.75 -0.98
N ASN A 112 -1.78 3.79 -0.28
CA ASN A 112 -2.55 5.01 -0.01
C ASN A 112 -2.78 5.81 -1.30
N GLU A 113 -2.97 5.14 -2.42
CA GLU A 113 -3.17 5.71 -3.75
C GLU A 113 -4.23 4.88 -4.47
N ASP A 114 -5.05 5.56 -5.25
CA ASP A 114 -6.05 4.92 -6.08
C ASP A 114 -5.60 5.03 -7.53
N PHE A 115 -5.18 3.89 -8.09
CA PHE A 115 -4.89 3.75 -9.52
C PHE A 115 -6.04 3.05 -10.26
N GLY A 116 -7.12 2.70 -9.55
CA GLY A 116 -8.22 1.89 -10.06
C GLY A 116 -7.74 0.58 -10.68
N ASP A 117 -8.30 0.26 -11.84
CA ASP A 117 -7.97 -0.94 -12.64
C ASP A 117 -6.73 -0.76 -13.55
N ASP A 118 -5.96 0.32 -13.42
CA ASP A 118 -4.75 0.57 -14.21
C ASP A 118 -3.60 -0.35 -13.77
N LEU A 119 -3.53 -1.54 -14.35
CA LEU A 119 -2.50 -2.55 -14.05
C LEU A 119 -1.09 -2.06 -14.39
N ASP A 120 -0.92 -1.22 -15.42
CA ASP A 120 0.38 -0.68 -15.82
C ASP A 120 0.90 0.30 -14.76
N GLU A 121 0.02 1.10 -14.16
CA GLU A 121 0.36 2.00 -13.06
C GLU A 121 0.70 1.23 -11.78
N TRP A 122 -0.07 0.19 -11.44
CA TRP A 122 0.26 -0.72 -10.33
C TRP A 122 1.64 -1.37 -10.51
N GLN A 123 1.92 -1.92 -11.71
CA GLN A 123 3.21 -2.50 -12.05
C GLN A 123 4.36 -1.49 -11.97
N SER A 124 4.12 -0.25 -12.44
CA SER A 124 5.12 0.83 -12.38
C SER A 124 5.44 1.21 -10.93
N TRP A 125 4.41 1.33 -10.09
CA TRP A 125 4.53 1.63 -8.67
C TRP A 125 5.31 0.53 -7.91
N ILE A 126 4.95 -0.75 -8.09
CA ILE A 126 5.64 -1.84 -7.38
C ILE A 126 7.07 -1.99 -7.86
N SER A 127 7.31 -1.83 -9.17
CA SER A 127 8.67 -1.90 -9.74
C SER A 127 9.57 -0.79 -9.19
N ALA A 128 9.03 0.43 -9.04
CA ALA A 128 9.75 1.56 -8.49
C ALA A 128 10.19 1.29 -7.03
N PHE A 129 9.27 0.84 -6.18
CA PHE A 129 9.58 0.56 -4.78
C PHE A 129 10.34 -0.75 -4.55
N LYS A 130 10.27 -1.74 -5.43
CA LYS A 130 11.17 -2.90 -5.39
C LYS A 130 12.60 -2.52 -5.75
N ALA A 131 12.78 -1.62 -6.71
CA ALA A 131 14.11 -1.14 -7.10
C ALA A 131 14.75 -0.22 -6.04
N SER A 132 13.93 0.58 -5.36
CA SER A 132 14.36 1.46 -4.27
C SER A 132 13.32 1.44 -3.15
N PRO A 133 13.42 0.49 -2.21
CA PRO A 133 12.45 0.37 -1.11
C PRO A 133 12.35 1.65 -0.28
N PRO A 134 11.14 2.08 0.09
CA PRO A 134 10.95 3.27 0.87
C PRO A 134 11.50 3.05 2.28
N MET A 135 12.02 4.11 2.89
CA MET A 135 12.67 4.07 4.21
C MET A 135 13.78 3.02 4.33
N GLY A 136 14.68 3.01 3.34
CA GLY A 136 15.87 2.17 3.32
C GLY A 136 16.62 2.16 4.66
N THR A 137 17.21 1.02 4.99
CA THR A 137 18.09 0.89 6.17
C THR A 137 19.26 1.86 6.01
N ARG A 138 19.29 2.91 6.84
CA ARG A 138 20.58 3.44 7.26
C ARG A 138 21.31 2.40 8.09
#